data_AF-A0A961X4W6-F1
#
_entry.id   AF-A0A961X4W6-F1
#
_cell.length_a   1.000
_cell.length_b   1.000
_cell.length_c   1.000
_cell.angle_alpha   90.00
_cell.angle_beta   90.00
_cell.angle_gamma   90.00
#
_symmetry.space_group_name_H-M   'P 1'
#
loop_
_entity.id
_entity.type
_entity.pdbx_description
1 polymer ?
#
loop_
_entity_poly.entity_id
_entity_poly.type
_entity_poly.pdbx_seq_one_letter_code
_entity_poly.pdbx_strand_id
1 'polypeptide(L)'
;DRNGLIARLKKQGISAATFDRYVAALIGFNRVITGKHRGDVDVTDAEVDSKMREIKSKADSQIAKIMNDPRMKGVTVFSLMEISLPLDSQDPMLMQSRIIEAEQVLKRFKGCGNARAAASGVFNVKVGKPFDADAAKLPPQLRDALLKAGAGRAVGPMRGKGSVQLLAL
;
A
#
# COMPACT_ATOMS: atom_id res chain seq x y z
N ASP A 1 -14.85 -28.90 20.14
CA ASP A 1 -15.11 -30.29 20.53
C ASP A 1 -15.22 -30.40 22.06
N ARG A 2 -16.36 -30.87 22.58
CA ARG A 2 -16.70 -30.85 24.01
C ARG A 2 -15.73 -31.66 24.86
N ASN A 3 -15.32 -32.81 24.34
CA ASN A 3 -14.41 -33.74 25.03
C ASN A 3 -13.00 -33.14 25.18
N GLY A 4 -12.54 -32.39 24.18
CA GLY A 4 -11.26 -31.69 24.22
C GLY A 4 -11.22 -30.55 25.26
N LEU A 5 -12.33 -29.84 25.45
CA LEU A 5 -12.45 -28.79 26.47
C LEU A 5 -12.45 -29.39 27.88
N ILE A 6 -13.24 -30.44 28.11
CA ILE A 6 -13.29 -31.13 29.42
C ILE A 6 -11.93 -31.70 29.80
N ALA A 7 -11.18 -32.26 28.85
CA ALA A 7 -9.83 -32.78 29.09
C ALA A 7 -8.86 -31.67 29.53
N ARG A 8 -8.95 -30.46 28.97
CA ARG A 8 -8.13 -29.31 29.38
C ARG A 8 -8.52 -28.79 30.77
N LEU A 9 -9.81 -28.71 31.06
CA LEU A 9 -10.33 -28.31 32.36
C LEU A 9 -9.92 -29.29 33.47
N LYS A 10 -9.93 -30.60 33.18
CA LYS A 10 -9.45 -31.63 34.11
C LYS A 10 -7.95 -31.49 34.41
N LYS A 11 -7.12 -31.12 33.42
CA LYS A 11 -5.69 -30.80 33.63
C LYS A 11 -5.48 -29.58 34.53
N GLN A 12 -6.44 -28.67 34.58
CA GLN A 12 -6.44 -27.50 35.46
C GLN A 12 -7.14 -27.76 36.82
N GLY A 13 -7.49 -29.02 37.12
CA GLY A 13 -8.13 -29.41 38.37
C GLY A 13 -9.64 -29.15 38.45
N ILE A 14 -10.27 -28.74 37.35
CA ILE A 14 -11.72 -28.48 37.30
C ILE A 14 -12.45 -29.73 36.83
N SER A 15 -13.39 -30.23 37.65
CA SER A 15 -14.21 -31.39 37.28
C SER A 15 -15.27 -31.00 36.24
N ALA A 16 -15.64 -31.94 35.37
CA ALA A 16 -16.69 -31.75 34.37
C ALA A 16 -18.03 -31.37 35.03
N ALA A 17 -18.37 -32.02 36.15
CA ALA A 17 -19.56 -31.70 36.94
C ALA A 17 -19.55 -30.26 37.49
N THR A 18 -18.39 -29.76 37.92
CA THR A 18 -18.26 -28.36 38.38
C THR A 18 -18.47 -27.38 37.23
N PHE A 19 -17.90 -27.67 36.06
CA PHE A 19 -18.08 -26.85 34.86
C PHE A 19 -19.54 -26.84 34.39
N ASP A 20 -20.19 -28.00 34.33
CA ASP A 20 -21.60 -28.12 33.92
C ASP A 20 -22.52 -27.36 34.89
N ARG A 21 -22.27 -27.45 36.21
CA ARG A 21 -22.98 -26.66 37.22
C ARG A 21 -22.77 -25.16 37.04
N TYR A 22 -21.54 -24.73 36.74
CA TYR A 22 -21.23 -23.32 36.50
C TYR A 22 -21.95 -22.80 35.25
N VAL A 23 -21.93 -23.54 34.14
CA VAL A 23 -22.63 -23.18 32.91
C VAL A 23 -24.15 -23.13 33.16
N ALA A 24 -24.72 -24.11 33.86
CA ALA A 24 -26.13 -24.11 34.22
C ALA A 24 -26.51 -22.89 35.09
N ALA A 25 -25.68 -22.54 36.07
CA ALA A 25 -25.86 -21.35 36.90
C ALA A 25 -25.78 -20.06 36.07
N LEU A 26 -24.84 -19.97 35.12
CA LEU A 26 -24.66 -18.80 34.27
C LEU A 26 -25.84 -18.61 33.30
N ILE A 27 -26.37 -19.71 32.75
CA ILE A 27 -27.59 -19.70 31.94
C ILE A 27 -28.80 -19.28 32.79
N GLY A 28 -28.94 -19.84 34.00
CA GLY A 28 -30.03 -19.50 34.92
C GLY A 28 -29.99 -18.02 35.33
N PHE A 29 -28.82 -17.52 35.70
CA PHE A 29 -28.60 -16.13 36.05
C PHE A 29 -28.93 -15.19 34.87
N ASN A 30 -28.41 -15.49 33.67
CA ASN A 30 -28.72 -14.70 32.48
C ASN A 30 -30.22 -14.69 32.15
N ARG A 31 -30.93 -15.82 32.34
CA ARG A 31 -32.40 -15.87 32.18
C ARG A 31 -33.12 -15.01 33.21
N VAL A 32 -32.66 -14.97 34.46
CA VAL A 32 -33.25 -14.12 35.51
C VAL A 32 -32.99 -12.64 35.20
N ILE A 33 -31.76 -12.28 34.85
CA ILE A 33 -31.39 -10.90 34.48
C ILE A 33 -32.19 -10.45 33.25
N THR A 34 -32.19 -11.24 32.18
CA THR A 34 -32.94 -10.90 30.96
C THR A 34 -34.45 -10.88 31.17
N GLY A 35 -35.00 -11.74 32.03
CA GLY A 35 -36.41 -11.73 32.39
C GLY A 35 -36.79 -10.51 33.24
N LYS A 36 -35.97 -10.15 34.23
CA LYS A 36 -36.19 -9.01 35.14
C LYS A 36 -36.04 -7.67 34.43
N HIS A 37 -35.04 -7.55 33.55
CA HIS A 37 -34.72 -6.27 32.91
C HIS A 37 -35.29 -6.14 31.50
N ARG A 38 -36.01 -7.14 30.94
CA ARG A 38 -36.58 -7.03 29.59
C ARG A 38 -37.59 -5.90 29.41
N GLY A 39 -38.27 -5.51 30.49
CA GLY A 39 -39.28 -4.44 30.49
C GLY A 39 -38.79 -3.09 31.03
N ASP A 40 -37.59 -3.03 31.62
CA ASP A 40 -37.04 -1.84 32.29
C ASP A 40 -35.99 -1.11 31.42
N VAL A 41 -35.79 -1.54 30.17
CA VAL A 41 -34.86 -0.87 29.24
C VAL A 41 -35.64 0.16 28.42
N ASP A 42 -35.92 1.29 29.06
CA ASP A 42 -36.26 2.53 28.35
C ASP A 42 -34.95 3.22 27.98
N VAL A 43 -34.50 3.05 26.73
CA VAL A 43 -33.38 3.84 26.21
C VAL A 43 -33.95 5.12 25.64
N THR A 44 -33.54 6.26 26.19
CA THR A 44 -33.93 7.56 25.62
C THR A 44 -33.07 7.88 24.39
N ASP A 45 -33.61 8.59 23.40
CA ASP A 45 -32.86 9.01 22.21
C ASP A 45 -31.60 9.82 22.58
N ALA A 46 -31.67 10.60 23.68
CA ALA A 46 -30.56 11.38 24.20
C ALA A 46 -29.37 10.53 24.68
N GLU A 47 -29.64 9.34 25.26
CA GLU A 47 -28.61 8.40 25.69
C GLU A 47 -27.96 7.70 24.50
N VAL A 48 -28.74 7.35 23.48
CA VAL A 48 -28.22 6.82 22.21
C VAL A 48 -27.30 7.84 21.55
N ASP A 49 -27.72 9.10 21.46
CA ASP A 49 -26.93 10.18 20.88
C ASP A 49 -25.67 10.49 21.67
N SER A 50 -25.74 10.43 23.00
CA SER A 50 -24.57 10.55 23.88
C SER A 50 -23.57 9.43 23.60
N LYS A 51 -24.03 8.18 23.53
CA LYS A 51 -23.17 7.03 23.23
C LYS A 51 -22.63 7.05 21.80
N MET A 52 -23.42 7.48 20.82
CA MET A 52 -22.94 7.63 19.45
C MET A 52 -21.89 8.71 19.32
N ARG A 53 -22.00 9.81 20.07
CA ARG A 53 -20.94 10.84 20.14
C ARG A 53 -19.66 10.30 20.81
N GLU A 54 -19.79 9.52 21.87
CA GLU A 54 -18.67 8.86 22.55
C GLU A 54 -17.95 7.84 21.64
N ILE A 55 -18.72 7.05 20.87
CA ILE A 55 -18.18 6.08 19.92
C ILE A 55 -17.48 6.79 18.77
N LYS A 56 -18.10 7.84 18.20
CA LYS A 56 -17.49 8.66 17.15
C LYS A 56 -16.18 9.29 17.61
N SER A 57 -16.15 9.92 18.79
CA SER A 57 -14.92 10.54 19.30
C SER A 57 -13.78 9.53 19.52
N LYS A 58 -14.10 8.32 20.02
CA LYS A 58 -13.13 7.23 20.14
C LYS A 58 -12.64 6.73 18.78
N ALA A 59 -13.54 6.54 17.83
CA ALA A 59 -13.19 6.15 16.47
C ALA A 59 -12.31 7.19 15.78
N ASP A 60 -12.69 8.47 15.85
CA ASP A 60 -11.93 9.59 15.29
C ASP A 60 -10.53 9.68 15.92
N SER A 61 -10.41 9.45 17.23
CA SER A 61 -9.11 9.43 17.92
C SER A 61 -8.21 8.28 17.45
N GLN A 62 -8.78 7.13 17.08
CA GLN A 62 -8.04 5.99 16.54
C GLN A 62 -7.66 6.22 15.07
N ILE A 63 -8.57 6.77 14.27
CA ILE A 63 -8.31 7.13 12.87
C ILE A 63 -7.23 8.21 12.79
N ALA A 64 -7.27 9.22 13.66
CA ALA A 64 -6.23 10.24 13.75
C ALA A 64 -4.86 9.65 14.12
N LYS A 65 -4.80 8.65 15.01
CA LYS A 65 -3.56 7.93 15.32
C LYS A 65 -3.02 7.15 14.13
N ILE A 66 -3.89 6.50 13.36
CA ILE A 66 -3.51 5.76 12.14
C ILE A 66 -3.01 6.71 11.05
N MET A 67 -3.70 7.83 10.83
CA MET A 67 -3.32 8.81 9.81
C MET A 67 -2.02 9.56 10.16
N ASN A 68 -1.75 9.76 11.44
CA ASN A 68 -0.55 10.45 11.91
C ASN A 68 0.67 9.53 12.05
N ASP A 69 0.50 8.20 12.00
CA ASP A 69 1.63 7.27 12.00
C ASP A 69 2.31 7.26 10.62
N PRO A 70 3.57 7.75 10.51
CA PRO A 70 4.28 7.79 9.24
C PRO A 70 4.51 6.41 8.60
N ARG A 71 4.42 5.32 9.37
CA ARG A 71 4.62 3.94 8.89
C ARG A 71 3.37 3.32 8.26
N MET A 72 2.20 3.90 8.52
CA MET A 72 0.90 3.39 8.04
C MET A 72 0.40 4.18 6.81
N LYS A 73 1.16 5.18 6.35
CA LYS A 73 0.85 5.90 5.11
C LYS A 73 1.20 5.03 3.91
N GLY A 74 0.24 4.80 3.03
CA GLY A 74 0.45 4.03 1.80
C GLY A 74 1.58 4.64 0.98
N VAL A 75 2.62 3.84 0.69
CA VAL A 75 3.75 4.25 -0.14
C VAL A 75 3.44 3.84 -1.58
N THR A 76 3.34 4.81 -2.49
CA THR A 76 3.22 4.52 -3.91
C THR A 76 4.59 4.12 -4.44
N VAL A 77 4.72 2.88 -4.90
CA VAL A 77 5.95 2.34 -5.48
C VAL A 77 5.79 2.24 -6.99
N PHE A 78 6.72 2.80 -7.74
CA PHE A 78 6.83 2.65 -9.18
C PHE A 78 7.89 1.60 -9.51
N SER A 79 7.59 0.67 -10.41
CA SER A 79 8.62 -0.18 -11.00
C SER A 79 9.17 0.53 -12.23
N LEU A 80 10.40 1.02 -12.15
CA LEU A 80 11.03 1.85 -13.17
C LEU A 80 12.14 1.10 -13.90
N MET A 81 12.33 1.40 -15.18
CA MET A 81 13.45 0.93 -15.97
C MET A 81 14.20 2.13 -16.58
N GLU A 82 15.50 2.20 -16.33
CA GLU A 82 16.35 3.22 -16.93
C GLU A 82 16.88 2.76 -18.29
N ILE A 83 16.73 3.61 -19.30
CA ILE A 83 17.40 3.46 -20.60
C ILE A 83 18.39 4.63 -20.72
N SER A 84 19.68 4.33 -20.73
CA SER A 84 20.72 5.35 -20.81
C SER A 84 21.46 5.30 -22.15
N LEU A 85 21.61 6.49 -22.74
CA LEU A 85 22.39 6.74 -23.95
C LEU A 85 23.66 7.48 -23.53
N PRO A 86 24.79 6.79 -23.37
CA PRO A 86 26.03 7.41 -22.92
C PRO A 86 26.57 8.43 -23.95
N LEU A 87 27.22 9.46 -23.43
CA LEU A 87 27.93 10.47 -24.19
C LEU A 87 29.44 10.27 -24.00
N ASP A 88 30.18 10.28 -25.10
CA ASP A 88 31.64 10.10 -25.07
C ASP A 88 32.38 11.41 -24.73
N SER A 89 31.73 12.56 -24.92
CA SER A 89 32.21 13.89 -24.54
C SER A 89 31.05 14.82 -24.14
N GLN A 90 31.35 15.97 -23.53
CA GLN A 90 30.33 16.97 -23.15
C GLN A 90 30.00 17.96 -24.28
N ASP A 91 30.29 17.61 -25.53
CA ASP A 91 30.07 18.51 -26.66
C ASP A 91 28.56 18.76 -26.86
N PRO A 92 28.12 20.04 -26.97
CA PRO A 92 26.71 20.37 -27.14
C PRO A 92 26.05 19.70 -28.36
N MET A 93 26.81 19.49 -29.44
CA MET A 93 26.32 18.81 -30.64
C MET A 93 26.06 17.32 -30.43
N LEU A 94 26.91 16.63 -29.67
CA LEU A 94 26.71 15.22 -29.34
C LEU A 94 25.56 15.02 -28.35
N MET A 95 25.35 16.00 -27.46
CA MET A 95 24.17 15.99 -26.60
C MET A 95 22.88 16.10 -27.42
N GLN A 96 22.82 17.02 -28.38
CA GLN A 96 21.64 17.19 -29.22
C GLN A 96 21.35 15.94 -30.07
N SER A 97 22.38 15.30 -30.63
CA SER A 97 22.18 14.06 -31.40
C SER A 97 21.66 12.92 -30.52
N ARG A 98 22.18 12.75 -29.29
CA ARG A 98 21.66 11.75 -28.35
C ARG A 98 20.24 12.05 -27.87
N ILE A 99 19.86 13.32 -27.74
CA ILE A 99 18.46 13.70 -27.44
C ILE A 99 17.54 13.22 -28.56
N ILE A 100 17.91 13.45 -29.83
CA ILE A 100 17.13 13.00 -30.99
C ILE A 100 17.02 11.48 -31.03
N GLU A 101 18.11 10.76 -30.79
CA GLU A 101 18.10 9.30 -30.70
C GLU A 101 17.21 8.81 -29.56
N ALA A 102 17.28 9.43 -28.38
CA ALA A 102 16.43 9.08 -27.25
C ALA A 102 14.95 9.33 -27.57
N GLU A 103 14.61 10.41 -28.28
CA GLU A 103 13.25 10.65 -28.78
C GLU A 103 12.79 9.57 -29.76
N GLN A 104 13.67 9.08 -30.63
CA GLN A 104 13.36 7.96 -31.54
C GLN A 104 13.07 6.68 -30.76
N VAL A 105 13.88 6.38 -29.72
CA VAL A 105 13.63 5.23 -28.83
C VAL A 105 12.28 5.40 -28.13
N LEU A 106 11.98 6.59 -27.61
CA LEU A 106 10.72 6.88 -26.92
C LEU A 106 9.50 6.71 -27.84
N LYS A 107 9.59 7.10 -29.12
CA LYS A 107 8.53 6.88 -30.12
C LYS A 107 8.30 5.39 -30.42
N ARG A 108 9.35 4.57 -30.37
CA ARG A 108 9.28 3.11 -30.61
C ARG A 108 8.92 2.32 -29.33
N PHE A 109 9.03 2.94 -28.17
CA PHE A 109 8.78 2.33 -26.88
C PHE A 109 7.28 2.05 -26.66
N LYS A 110 6.95 0.81 -26.30
CA LYS A 110 5.59 0.33 -26.04
C LYS A 110 5.47 -0.42 -24.70
N GLY A 111 6.55 -0.46 -23.91
CA GLY A 111 6.60 -1.08 -22.59
C GLY A 111 7.94 -1.75 -22.30
N CYS A 112 8.18 -2.09 -21.03
CA CYS A 112 9.45 -2.66 -20.57
C CYS A 112 9.88 -3.93 -21.34
N GLY A 113 8.93 -4.74 -21.82
CA GLY A 113 9.21 -5.93 -22.63
C GLY A 113 9.78 -5.63 -24.02
N ASN A 114 9.55 -4.43 -24.57
CA ASN A 114 10.05 -4.02 -25.89
C ASN A 114 11.22 -3.04 -25.83
N ALA A 115 11.75 -2.72 -24.64
CA ALA A 115 12.79 -1.71 -24.43
C ALA A 115 14.02 -1.93 -25.33
N ARG A 116 14.53 -3.18 -25.36
CA ARG A 116 15.71 -3.54 -26.15
C ARG A 116 15.43 -3.51 -27.66
N ALA A 117 14.21 -3.83 -28.07
CA ALA A 117 13.80 -3.72 -29.47
C ALA A 117 13.59 -2.26 -29.89
N ALA A 118 13.05 -1.41 -29.01
CA ALA A 118 12.88 0.02 -29.25
C ALA A 118 14.22 0.75 -29.38
N ALA A 119 15.24 0.31 -28.64
CA ALA A 119 16.62 0.78 -28.74
C ALA A 119 17.41 0.16 -29.91
N SER A 120 16.83 -0.78 -30.65
CA SER A 120 17.52 -1.43 -31.78
C SER A 120 17.86 -0.40 -32.87
N GLY A 121 19.12 -0.42 -33.32
CA GLY A 121 19.66 0.51 -34.30
C GLY A 121 20.19 1.83 -33.72
N VAL A 122 20.11 2.05 -32.41
CA VAL A 122 20.77 3.18 -31.74
C VAL A 122 22.06 2.69 -31.09
N PHE A 123 23.15 3.44 -31.27
CA PHE A 123 24.48 3.03 -30.82
C PHE A 123 24.61 3.08 -29.30
N ASN A 124 25.18 2.02 -28.72
CA ASN A 124 25.61 1.94 -27.32
C ASN A 124 24.53 2.25 -26.26
N VAL A 125 23.26 1.94 -26.54
CA VAL A 125 22.18 2.11 -25.55
C VAL A 125 22.28 1.05 -24.45
N LYS A 126 22.22 1.49 -23.20
CA LYS A 126 22.22 0.61 -22.02
C LYS A 126 20.82 0.58 -21.42
N VAL A 127 20.16 -0.57 -21.57
CA VAL A 127 18.86 -0.84 -20.94
C VAL A 127 19.11 -1.50 -19.58
N GLY A 128 18.73 -0.79 -18.51
CA GLY A 128 18.83 -1.25 -17.13
C GLY A 128 17.79 -2.32 -16.78
N LYS A 129 17.96 -2.91 -15.60
CA LYS A 129 16.95 -3.81 -15.03
C LYS A 129 15.83 -2.97 -14.38
N PRO A 130 14.59 -3.49 -14.31
CA PRO A 130 13.55 -2.87 -13.51
C PRO A 130 13.99 -2.73 -12.05
N PHE A 131 13.70 -1.60 -11.43
CA PHE A 131 13.93 -1.34 -10.01
C PHE A 131 12.75 -0.59 -9.42
N ASP A 132 12.48 -0.84 -8.15
CA ASP A 132 11.35 -0.23 -7.47
C ASP A 132 11.77 1.08 -6.82
N ALA A 133 11.05 2.15 -7.14
CA ALA A 133 11.28 3.50 -6.64
C ALA A 133 10.05 4.00 -5.88
N ASP A 134 10.29 4.51 -4.68
CA ASP A 134 9.28 5.19 -3.88
C ASP A 134 8.95 6.56 -4.50
N ALA A 135 7.68 6.77 -4.86
CA ALA A 135 7.19 8.00 -5.44
C ALA A 135 7.47 9.24 -4.56
N ALA A 136 7.53 9.06 -3.23
CA ALA A 136 7.83 10.15 -2.30
C ALA A 136 9.29 10.60 -2.34
N LYS A 137 10.20 9.74 -2.82
CA LYS A 137 11.64 10.04 -2.93
C LYS A 137 12.03 10.58 -4.30
N LEU A 138 11.10 10.59 -5.26
CA LEU A 138 11.33 11.16 -6.59
C LEU A 138 11.11 12.68 -6.57
N PRO A 139 11.86 13.44 -7.39
CA PRO A 139 11.58 14.86 -7.61
C PRO A 139 10.12 15.06 -8.07
N PRO A 140 9.41 16.10 -7.59
CA PRO A 140 7.98 16.27 -7.84
C PRO A 140 7.65 16.35 -9.33
N GLN A 141 8.48 17.05 -10.11
CA GLN A 141 8.31 17.17 -11.57
C GLN A 141 8.38 15.82 -12.28
N LEU A 142 9.30 14.94 -11.86
CA LEU A 142 9.46 13.61 -12.44
C LEU A 142 8.32 12.69 -12.01
N ARG A 143 7.93 12.74 -10.75
CA ARG A 143 6.78 11.98 -10.23
C ARG A 143 5.51 12.30 -11.01
N ASP A 144 5.21 13.59 -11.20
CA ASP A 144 4.00 14.02 -11.89
C ASP A 144 4.05 13.64 -13.38
N ALA A 145 5.23 13.69 -14.00
CA ALA A 145 5.44 13.22 -15.36
C ALA A 145 5.22 11.70 -15.50
N LEU A 146 5.71 10.89 -14.55
CA LEU A 146 5.51 9.44 -14.51
C LEU A 146 4.03 9.07 -14.28
N LEU A 147 3.36 9.77 -13.35
CA LEU A 147 1.91 9.61 -13.12
C LEU A 147 1.09 9.95 -14.37
N LYS A 148 1.46 11.02 -15.07
CA LYS A 148 0.78 11.45 -16.30
C LYS A 148 1.06 10.51 -17.48
N ALA A 149 2.27 9.98 -17.59
CA ALA A 149 2.63 9.04 -18.66
C ALA A 149 1.90 7.69 -18.50
N GLY A 150 1.74 7.23 -17.26
CA GLY A 150 1.10 5.95 -16.95
C GLY A 150 1.98 4.73 -17.26
N ALA A 151 1.46 3.54 -16.94
CA ALA A 151 2.18 2.29 -17.13
C ALA A 151 2.41 1.96 -18.61
N GLY A 152 3.57 1.38 -18.93
CA GLY A 152 3.97 1.01 -20.29
C GLY A 152 4.54 2.16 -21.12
N ARG A 153 4.78 3.33 -20.50
CA ARG A 153 5.31 4.53 -21.18
C ARG A 153 6.65 4.93 -20.59
N ALA A 154 7.42 5.65 -21.40
CA ALA A 154 8.68 6.25 -20.99
C ALA A 154 8.57 7.78 -20.90
N VAL A 155 9.31 8.36 -19.96
CA VAL A 155 9.44 9.79 -19.70
C VAL A 155 10.89 10.21 -19.96
N GLY A 156 11.05 11.37 -20.59
CA GLY A 156 12.34 11.94 -20.99
C GLY A 156 12.24 12.49 -22.43
N PRO A 157 13.37 12.80 -23.09
CA PRO A 157 14.76 12.61 -22.66
C PRO A 157 15.20 13.58 -21.54
N MET A 158 15.96 13.06 -20.58
CA MET A 158 16.53 13.83 -19.47
C MET A 158 18.05 13.79 -19.50
N ARG A 159 18.70 14.87 -19.09
CA ARG A 159 20.16 14.94 -19.00
C ARG A 159 20.65 14.26 -17.72
N GLY A 160 21.43 13.20 -17.87
CA GLY A 160 22.20 12.54 -16.82
C GLY A 160 23.65 13.04 -16.77
N LYS A 161 24.42 12.58 -15.77
CA LYS A 161 25.87 12.82 -15.70
C LYS A 161 26.58 12.02 -16.79
N GLY A 162 26.77 12.63 -17.96
CA GLY A 162 27.45 12.01 -19.12
C GLY A 162 26.56 11.10 -19.95
N SER A 163 25.24 11.24 -19.87
CA SER A 163 24.29 10.45 -20.66
C SER A 163 22.98 11.22 -20.89
N VAL A 164 22.22 10.78 -21.88
CA VAL A 164 20.79 11.11 -22.02
C VAL A 164 19.99 9.90 -21.53
N GLN A 165 19.05 10.12 -20.62
CA GLN A 165 18.31 9.07 -19.92
C GLN A 165 16.82 9.15 -20.25
N LEU A 166 16.21 7.97 -20.33
CA LEU A 166 14.76 7.77 -20.35
C LEU A 166 14.39 6.89 -19.15
N LEU A 167 13.27 7.21 -18.51
CA LEU A 167 12.71 6.40 -17.42
C LEU A 167 11.39 5.82 -17.89
N ALA A 168 11.29 4.48 -17.90
CA ALA A 168 10.10 3.75 -18.29
C ALA A 168 9.39 3.15 -17.08
N LEU A 169 8.06 3.04 -17.19
CA LEU A 169 7.14 2.48 -16.20
C LEU A 169 6.40 1.26 -16.78
#